data_AF-A0A3Q0CYV9-F1
#
_entry.id   AF-A0A3Q0CYV9-F1
#
_cell.length_a   1.000
_cell.length_b   1.000
_cell.length_c   1.000
_cell.angle_alpha   90.00
_cell.angle_beta   90.00
_cell.angle_gamma   90.00
#
_symmetry.space_group_name_H-M   'P 1'
#
loop_
_entity.id
_entity.type
_entity.pdbx_description
1 polymer ?
#
loop_
_entity_poly.entity_id
_entity_poly.type
_entity_poly.pdbx_seq_one_letter_code
_entity_poly.pdbx_strand_id
1 'polypeptide(L)'
;MGAKSVGPLQYASRMEPQVCVRASDAQDGPQTFRVIKADAQTPEEVGPREASLRRRKGPTKTQESGSPVVPQDPLNWFGILVPHSLRQAQASFRDGLQLAADIASLQTRINWGRSQLRGLQKKLKELDPGPA
;
A
#
# COMPACT_ATOMS: atom_id res chain seq x y z
N MET A 1 -21.40 -0.16 29.90
CA MET A 1 -20.90 -0.94 28.74
C MET A 1 -19.40 -1.09 28.90
N GLY A 2 -18.93 -2.24 29.40
CA GLY A 2 -17.51 -2.47 29.65
C GLY A 2 -16.79 -2.75 28.34
N ALA A 3 -15.74 -1.97 28.05
CA ALA A 3 -14.77 -2.32 27.02
C ALA A 3 -14.10 -3.64 27.45
N LYS A 4 -14.57 -4.76 26.90
CA LYS A 4 -13.90 -6.05 27.08
C LYS A 4 -12.53 -5.88 26.43
N SER A 5 -11.47 -5.93 27.23
CA SER A 5 -10.09 -5.84 26.75
C SER A 5 -9.88 -6.85 25.62
N VAL A 6 -9.55 -6.37 24.43
CA VAL A 6 -9.03 -7.23 23.37
C VAL A 6 -7.67 -7.76 23.84
N GLY A 7 -7.35 -9.01 23.49
CA GLY A 7 -6.03 -9.56 23.75
C GLY A 7 -4.92 -8.72 23.10
N PRO A 8 -3.66 -8.86 23.54
CA PRO A 8 -2.55 -8.13 22.94
C PRO A 8 -2.45 -8.46 21.44
N LEU A 9 -2.27 -7.42 20.62
CA LEU A 9 -2.10 -7.57 19.16
C LEU A 9 -0.85 -8.40 18.86
N GLN A 10 -1.01 -9.39 17.99
CA GLN A 10 0.06 -10.31 17.60
C GLN A 10 0.74 -9.81 16.33
N TYR A 11 1.49 -8.70 16.46
CA TYR A 11 2.20 -8.13 15.33
C TYR A 11 3.20 -9.13 14.73
N ALA A 12 3.32 -9.09 13.40
CA ALA A 12 4.45 -9.64 12.71
C ALA A 12 5.73 -8.88 13.11
N SER A 13 6.87 -9.57 13.17
CA SER A 13 8.19 -8.93 13.38
C SER A 13 8.59 -7.99 12.25
N ARG A 14 7.90 -8.06 11.11
CA ARG A 14 8.07 -7.26 9.91
C ARG A 14 6.70 -6.97 9.31
N MET A 15 6.39 -5.70 9.05
CA MET A 15 5.18 -5.33 8.32
C MET A 15 5.49 -5.27 6.84
N GLU A 16 4.77 -6.07 6.05
CA GLU A 16 4.83 -6.04 4.59
C GLU A 16 3.52 -5.49 4.04
N PRO A 17 3.57 -4.54 3.09
CA PRO A 17 2.38 -4.13 2.38
C PRO A 17 1.81 -5.35 1.65
N GLN A 18 0.49 -5.42 1.50
CA GLN A 18 -0.13 -6.45 0.64
C GLN A 18 -0.20 -6.02 -0.81
N VAL A 19 -0.23 -4.71 -1.03
CA VAL A 19 -0.50 -4.08 -2.31
C VAL A 19 0.35 -2.81 -2.41
N CYS A 20 0.94 -2.57 -3.58
CA CYS A 20 1.73 -1.38 -3.90
C CYS A 20 1.17 -0.68 -5.12
N VAL A 21 1.28 0.65 -5.19
CA VAL A 21 0.99 1.42 -6.40
C VAL A 21 2.31 1.68 -7.12
N ARG A 22 2.43 1.24 -8.36
CA ARG A 22 3.57 1.59 -9.23
C ARG A 22 3.14 2.65 -10.23
N ALA A 23 3.93 3.72 -10.29
CA ALA A 23 3.93 4.63 -11.42
C ALA A 23 4.81 4.04 -12.52
N SER A 24 4.32 4.08 -13.75
CA SER A 24 5.07 3.71 -14.95
C SER A 24 4.99 4.86 -15.93
N ASP A 25 6.15 5.37 -16.32
CA ASP A 25 6.24 6.32 -17.41
C ASP A 25 6.10 5.53 -18.73
N ALA A 26 5.18 5.96 -19.59
CA ALA A 26 5.09 5.42 -20.93
C ALA A 26 6.19 6.09 -21.78
N GLN A 27 6.97 5.33 -22.54
CA GLN A 27 8.10 5.84 -23.34
C GLN A 27 7.73 7.01 -24.27
N ASP A 28 6.45 7.19 -24.57
CA ASP A 28 5.94 8.26 -25.44
C ASP A 28 4.53 8.75 -25.00
N GLY A 29 4.21 8.66 -23.71
CA GLY A 29 2.84 8.90 -23.23
C GLY A 29 2.72 9.38 -21.78
N PRO A 30 1.49 9.72 -21.34
CA PRO A 30 1.23 10.13 -19.97
C PRO A 30 1.57 9.00 -18.99
N GLN A 31 2.12 9.37 -17.83
CA GLN A 31 2.36 8.44 -16.73
C GLN A 31 1.07 7.71 -16.34
N THR A 32 1.21 6.40 -16.11
CA THR A 32 0.12 5.52 -15.68
C THR A 32 0.42 4.95 -14.31
N PHE A 33 -0.62 4.71 -13.53
CA PHE A 33 -0.55 4.11 -12.21
C PHE A 33 -1.23 2.75 -12.25
N ARG A 34 -0.58 1.76 -11.63
CA ARG A 34 -1.14 0.42 -11.48
C ARG A 34 -0.99 -0.04 -10.05
N VAL A 35 -2.04 -0.66 -9.56
CA VAL A 35 -2.03 -1.37 -8.28
C VAL A 35 -1.52 -2.78 -8.55
N ILE A 36 -0.47 -3.17 -7.84
CA ILE A 36 0.13 -4.50 -7.93
C ILE A 36 0.13 -5.15 -6.55
N LYS A 37 0.11 -6.49 -6.51
CA LYS A 37 0.44 -7.18 -5.26
C LYS A 37 1.87 -6.81 -4.87
N ALA A 38 2.07 -6.56 -3.58
CA ALA A 38 3.41 -6.25 -3.10
C ALA A 38 4.27 -7.52 -3.19
N ASP A 39 5.34 -7.42 -3.97
CA ASP A 39 6.45 -8.37 -3.90
C ASP A 39 7.25 -8.05 -2.62
N ALA A 40 7.91 -9.03 -2.00
CA ALA A 40 8.61 -8.91 -0.71
C ALA A 40 9.81 -7.93 -0.73
N GLN A 41 9.56 -6.66 -0.97
CA GLN A 41 10.56 -5.61 -1.06
C GLN A 41 10.36 -4.64 0.10
N THR A 42 11.35 -4.65 0.99
CA THR A 42 11.57 -3.77 2.16
C THR A 42 10.46 -3.78 3.22
N PRO A 43 10.49 -4.76 4.12
CA PRO A 43 9.67 -4.75 5.33
C PRO A 43 10.02 -3.58 6.25
N GLU A 44 8.99 -2.92 6.77
CA GLU A 44 9.10 -1.89 7.79
C GLU A 44 9.19 -2.55 9.18
N GLU A 45 10.20 -2.18 9.99
CA GLU A 45 10.37 -2.67 11.37
C GLU A 45 9.40 -1.92 12.28
N VAL A 46 8.18 -2.46 12.44
CA VAL A 46 7.15 -1.90 13.32
C VAL A 46 7.05 -2.75 14.57
N GLY A 47 7.89 -2.43 15.55
CA GLY A 47 7.83 -3.01 16.89
C GLY A 47 8.71 -2.25 17.87
N PRO A 48 8.26 -1.99 19.12
CA PRO A 48 9.16 -1.56 20.16
C PRO A 48 10.25 -2.63 20.34
N ARG A 49 11.53 -2.25 20.27
CA ARG A 49 12.64 -3.06 20.79
C ARG A 49 12.59 -3.09 22.32
N GLU A 50 11.48 -3.50 22.90
CA GLU A 50 11.41 -3.69 24.33
C GLU A 50 12.09 -5.01 24.67
N ALA A 51 13.37 -4.88 25.01
CA ALA A 51 14.09 -5.82 25.85
C ALA A 51 13.29 -6.00 27.14
N SER A 52 12.39 -6.98 27.15
CA SER A 52 11.63 -7.37 28.33
C SER A 52 12.61 -8.02 29.33
N LEU A 53 13.20 -7.16 30.14
CA LEU A 53 13.88 -7.52 31.37
C LEU A 53 12.86 -8.15 32.33
N ARG A 54 12.67 -9.46 32.23
CA ARG A 54 12.26 -10.33 33.35
C ARG A 54 12.51 -11.79 33.00
N ARG A 55 13.78 -12.21 33.08
CA ARG A 55 14.12 -13.62 33.22
C ARG A 55 13.56 -14.14 34.55
N ARG A 56 12.57 -15.03 34.50
CA ARG A 56 12.36 -16.02 35.56
C ARG A 56 13.23 -17.24 35.23
N LYS A 57 14.06 -17.67 36.18
CA LYS A 57 14.89 -18.89 36.08
C LYS A 57 14.00 -20.13 36.17
N GLY A 58 14.08 -21.00 35.17
CA GLY A 58 13.61 -22.39 35.19
C GLY A 58 14.41 -23.21 34.15
N PRO A 59 14.76 -24.48 34.43
CA PRO A 59 15.76 -25.23 33.66
C PRO A 59 15.20 -25.89 32.39
N THR A 60 16.14 -26.24 31.52
CA THR A 60 16.16 -26.45 30.07
C THR A 60 15.63 -27.79 29.53
N LYS A 61 15.05 -27.77 28.31
CA LYS A 61 15.16 -28.78 27.22
C LYS A 61 14.61 -28.15 25.91
N THR A 62 15.41 -27.70 24.94
CA THR A 62 15.91 -28.42 23.72
C THR A 62 14.76 -29.16 23.01
N GLN A 63 14.32 -28.91 21.77
CA GLN A 63 15.03 -28.63 20.51
C GLN A 63 14.02 -28.23 19.40
N GLU A 64 14.41 -27.25 18.57
CA GLU A 64 14.23 -27.06 17.11
C GLU A 64 12.90 -27.27 16.33
N SER A 65 12.80 -26.42 15.31
CA SER A 65 11.99 -26.49 14.07
C SER A 65 10.58 -25.87 14.10
N GLY A 66 10.50 -24.70 13.48
CA GLY A 66 9.28 -23.94 13.25
C GLY A 66 9.57 -22.47 13.38
N SER A 67 10.15 -21.84 12.35
CA SER A 67 9.99 -20.40 12.19
C SER A 67 8.49 -20.12 12.34
N PRO A 68 8.04 -19.24 13.27
CA PRO A 68 6.63 -18.95 13.36
C PRO A 68 6.22 -18.44 11.98
N VAL A 69 5.26 -19.11 11.34
CA VAL A 69 4.66 -18.65 10.09
C VAL A 69 4.08 -17.28 10.43
N VAL A 70 4.84 -16.23 10.10
CA VAL A 70 4.50 -14.86 10.45
C VAL A 70 3.21 -14.54 9.70
N PRO A 71 2.13 -14.13 10.38
CA PRO A 71 0.88 -13.84 9.69
C PRO A 71 1.09 -12.67 8.73
N GLN A 72 1.13 -12.97 7.43
CA GLN A 72 1.28 -11.98 6.35
C GLN A 72 0.06 -11.08 6.21
N ASP A 73 -1.10 -11.54 6.66
CA ASP A 73 -2.32 -10.72 6.68
C ASP A 73 -2.41 -9.94 8.00
N PRO A 74 -2.40 -8.59 7.98
CA PRO A 74 -2.54 -7.77 9.18
C PRO A 74 -3.85 -8.05 9.94
N LEU A 75 -4.88 -8.60 9.27
CA LEU A 75 -6.08 -9.03 9.98
C LEU A 75 -5.83 -10.19 10.95
N ASN A 76 -4.85 -11.05 10.68
CA ASN A 76 -4.51 -12.16 11.58
C ASN A 76 -3.78 -11.69 12.85
N TRP A 77 -3.32 -10.43 12.93
CA TRP A 77 -2.78 -9.86 14.18
C TRP A 77 -3.84 -9.73 15.28
N PHE A 78 -5.13 -9.78 14.90
CA PHE A 78 -6.26 -9.81 15.83
C PHE A 78 -6.62 -11.23 16.32
N GLY A 79 -5.81 -12.24 15.97
CA GLY A 79 -6.03 -13.63 16.34
C GLY A 79 -7.19 -14.28 15.57
N ILE A 80 -7.83 -15.29 16.18
CA ILE A 80 -8.86 -16.12 15.52
C ILE A 80 -10.14 -15.32 15.21
N LEU A 81 -10.41 -14.25 15.98
CA LEU A 81 -11.67 -13.52 15.91
C LEU A 81 -11.47 -12.13 15.29
N VAL A 82 -11.31 -12.09 13.96
CA VAL A 82 -11.29 -10.83 13.21
C VAL A 82 -12.73 -10.31 13.01
N PRO A 83 -13.09 -9.11 13.51
CA PRO A 83 -14.38 -8.49 13.23
C PRO A 83 -14.69 -8.42 11.73
N HIS A 84 -15.92 -8.73 11.34
CA HIS A 84 -16.36 -8.68 9.94
C HIS A 84 -16.15 -7.28 9.32
N SER A 85 -16.36 -6.21 10.10
CA SER A 85 -16.11 -4.83 9.66
C SER A 85 -14.66 -4.59 9.24
N LEU A 86 -13.67 -5.20 9.91
CA LEU A 86 -12.26 -5.06 9.52
C LEU A 86 -11.95 -5.81 8.22
N ARG A 87 -12.55 -7.00 8.03
CA ARG A 87 -12.44 -7.75 6.76
C ARG A 87 -13.02 -6.93 5.61
N GLN A 88 -14.19 -6.34 5.82
CA GLN A 88 -14.85 -5.48 4.84
C GLN A 88 -14.06 -4.19 4.58
N ALA A 89 -13.52 -3.55 5.62
CA ALA A 89 -12.69 -2.35 5.49
C ALA A 89 -11.42 -2.63 4.67
N GLN A 90 -10.73 -3.74 4.94
CA GLN A 90 -9.54 -4.11 4.16
C GLN A 90 -9.88 -4.40 2.69
N ALA A 91 -10.99 -5.10 2.41
CA ALA A 91 -11.44 -5.37 1.05
C ALA A 91 -11.80 -4.06 0.31
N SER A 92 -12.66 -3.24 0.90
CA SER A 92 -13.07 -1.95 0.33
C SER A 92 -11.90 -0.98 0.14
N PHE A 93 -10.89 -1.01 1.02
CA PHE A 93 -9.69 -0.21 0.85
C PHE A 93 -8.88 -0.64 -0.38
N ARG A 94 -8.74 -1.96 -0.63
CA ARG A 94 -8.06 -2.46 -1.84
C ARG A 94 -8.79 -2.02 -3.11
N ASP A 95 -10.12 -2.10 -3.13
CA ASP A 95 -10.93 -1.66 -4.26
C ASP A 95 -10.83 -0.14 -4.46
N GLY A 96 -10.86 0.63 -3.36
CA GLY A 96 -10.66 2.08 -3.38
C GLY A 96 -9.29 2.49 -3.92
N LEU A 97 -8.24 1.74 -3.58
CA LEU A 97 -6.89 1.99 -4.09
C LEU A 97 -6.78 1.73 -5.59
N GLN A 98 -7.44 0.68 -6.09
CA GLN A 98 -7.55 0.41 -7.52
C GLN A 98 -8.22 1.57 -8.25
N LEU A 99 -9.37 2.01 -7.75
CA LEU A 99 -10.10 3.13 -8.32
C LEU A 99 -9.27 4.43 -8.31
N ALA A 100 -8.55 4.69 -7.21
CA ALA A 100 -7.68 5.86 -7.11
C ALA A 100 -6.55 5.85 -8.15
N ALA A 101 -5.92 4.69 -8.40
CA ALA A 101 -4.90 4.55 -9.44
C ALA A 101 -5.47 4.78 -10.84
N ASP A 102 -6.68 4.28 -11.11
CA ASP A 102 -7.36 4.49 -12.39
C ASP A 102 -7.71 5.97 -12.60
N ILE A 103 -8.24 6.64 -11.58
CA ILE A 103 -8.53 8.08 -11.61
C ILE A 103 -7.25 8.89 -11.84
N ALA A 104 -6.16 8.59 -11.12
CA ALA A 104 -4.89 9.28 -11.29
C ALA A 104 -4.34 9.11 -12.72
N SER A 105 -4.43 7.90 -13.28
CA SER A 105 -4.03 7.63 -14.66
C SER A 105 -4.85 8.43 -15.68
N LEU A 106 -6.17 8.51 -15.47
CA LEU A 106 -7.07 9.32 -16.29
C LEU A 106 -6.75 10.81 -16.19
N GLN A 107 -6.48 11.31 -14.98
CA GLN A 107 -6.11 12.71 -14.75
C GLN A 107 -4.82 13.07 -15.49
N THR A 108 -3.79 12.21 -15.43
CA THR A 108 -2.55 12.43 -16.18
C THR A 108 -2.80 12.47 -17.68
N ARG A 109 -3.64 11.57 -18.21
CA ARG A 109 -3.99 11.54 -19.63
C ARG A 109 -4.73 12.80 -20.09
N ILE A 110 -5.68 13.30 -19.29
CA ILE A 110 -6.40 14.54 -19.57
C ILE A 110 -5.44 15.73 -19.56
N ASN A 111 -4.58 15.82 -18.55
CA ASN A 111 -3.61 16.91 -18.43
C ASN A 111 -2.62 16.92 -19.59
N TRP A 112 -2.15 15.73 -20.00
CA TRP A 112 -1.32 15.56 -21.17
C TRP A 112 -2.00 16.07 -22.43
N GLY A 113 -3.23 15.60 -22.72
CA GLY A 113 -3.99 16.03 -23.89
C GLY A 113 -4.24 17.55 -23.92
N ARG A 114 -4.56 18.15 -22.77
CA ARG A 114 -4.70 19.61 -22.62
C ARG A 114 -3.40 20.35 -22.93
N SER A 115 -2.25 19.79 -22.52
CA SER A 115 -0.94 20.37 -22.82
C SER A 115 -0.64 20.35 -24.32
N GLN A 116 -0.88 19.21 -24.98
CA GLN A 116 -0.68 19.06 -26.42
C GLN A 116 -1.56 20.04 -27.22
N LEU A 117 -2.84 20.14 -26.88
CA LEU A 117 -3.77 21.06 -27.54
C LEU A 117 -3.31 22.52 -27.40
N ARG A 118 -2.91 22.94 -26.20
CA ARG A 118 -2.37 24.30 -26.00
C ARG A 118 -1.08 24.53 -26.81
N GLY A 119 -0.22 23.53 -26.92
CA GLY A 119 0.99 23.60 -27.73
C GLY A 119 0.68 23.82 -29.21
N LEU A 120 -0.29 23.07 -29.75
CA LEU A 120 -0.73 23.22 -31.14
C LEU A 120 -1.40 24.58 -31.40
N GLN A 121 -2.23 25.06 -30.47
CA GLN A 121 -2.86 26.38 -30.60
C GLN A 121 -1.84 27.52 -30.65
N LYS A 122 -0.73 27.43 -29.89
CA LYS A 122 0.36 28.42 -29.95
C LYS A 122 1.06 28.39 -31.31
N LYS A 123 1.44 27.21 -31.78
CA LYS A 123 2.07 27.03 -33.10
C LYS A 123 1.18 27.54 -34.22
N LEU A 124 -0.14 27.31 -34.14
CA LEU A 124 -1.08 27.84 -35.13
C LEU A 124 -1.09 29.38 -35.16
N LYS A 125 -1.06 30.03 -34.00
CA LYS A 125 -0.98 31.50 -33.90
C LYS A 125 0.33 32.07 -34.43
N GLU A 126 1.45 31.35 -34.27
CA GLU A 126 2.76 31.76 -34.80
C GLU A 126 2.80 31.66 -36.33
N LEU A 127 2.08 30.69 -36.92
CA LEU A 127 2.01 30.48 -38.36
C LEU A 127 0.96 31.33 -39.06
N ASP A 128 0.04 31.95 -38.32
CA ASP A 128 -0.96 32.89 -38.82
C ASP A 128 -0.69 34.30 -38.25
N PRO A 129 0.41 34.97 -38.66
CA PRO A 129 0.57 36.39 -38.40
C PRO A 129 -0.52 37.11 -39.22
N GLY A 130 -1.63 37.44 -38.56
CA GLY A 130 -2.76 38.13 -39.20
C GLY A 130 -2.33 39.34 -40.04
N PRO A 131 -3.13 39.73 -41.05
CA PRO A 131 -2.73 40.73 -42.03
C PRO A 131 -2.35 42.05 -41.34
N ALA A 132 -1.14 42.52 -41.64
CA ALA A 132 -0.54 43.77 -41.17
C ALA A 132 -1.31 45.01 -41.66
#